data_AF-A0A3D5M585-F1
#
_entry.id   AF-A0A3D5M585-F1
#
_cell.length_a   1.000
_cell.length_b   1.000
_cell.length_c   1.000
_cell.angle_alpha   90.00
_cell.angle_beta   90.00
_cell.angle_gamma   90.00
#
_symmetry.space_group_name_H-M   'P 1'
#
loop_
_entity.id
_entity.type
_entity.pdbx_description
1 polymer ?
#
loop_
_entity_poly.entity_id
_entity_poly.type
_entity_poly.pdbx_seq_one_letter_code
_entity_poly.pdbx_strand_id
1 'polypeptide(L)'
;MLSLKAHTSGLFQVGQNLAFTFAICFAGSGCATSDHAKADRAGEEIVQEVLAQVRQGILVKQQETLPLESVSTNSDVPVLNQSLSLEDTLRLSTLHNRNYISQRESLFQSALALGVTRRDFLRPVFSGSISSTLSGGSGQEVSSVSGLSLNGQQYLFTGGRLSVGVGSNLNDDGESLPEIYSGNFSASISQPLLRGAGPGLPYEGLTQAERNLLYTTRSFELFRQDFAIQITQKFYDLLSQKKKLQNAEENVRGQQFAYDQAKALFRIGTGSSLDVFRAEQALLLAKNDQSNTVEQYKVALDNFKIDLGIPIESEIDLTGEFPAISEASFVLDDALLSARENRLDLQTSRDQLEDVERQLDISRNGLLPDLNLNINYGSDSSDQFDFNDLELGDSESYSVGLNLEIPLDRLARRNSFRNAEIAFDREVRQFDLKSQQVTLEVQGALRQLAQLKFQIEIGERSIQSFSSTVEKAEIDQLRGTVTNRDVVEAQSALTDAKNAQLDRIVDHEIQLLELYKLMGLLLVSEEGMIVQ
;
A
#
# COMPACT_ATOMS: atom_id res chain seq x y z
N MET A 1 -29.99 31.05 57.65
CA MET A 1 -30.10 29.62 57.25
C MET A 1 -31.11 29.33 56.13
N LEU A 2 -31.87 30.33 55.62
CA LEU A 2 -32.81 30.14 54.50
C LEU A 2 -32.25 30.48 53.10
N SER A 3 -31.11 31.18 53.02
CA SER A 3 -30.50 31.59 51.73
C SER A 3 -29.61 30.53 51.07
N LEU A 4 -29.22 29.46 51.77
CA LEU A 4 -28.43 28.35 51.20
C LEU A 4 -29.29 27.23 50.60
N LYS A 5 -30.61 27.23 50.90
CA LYS A 5 -31.53 26.17 50.47
C LYS A 5 -32.09 26.38 49.06
N ALA A 6 -32.06 27.61 48.54
CA ALA A 6 -32.50 27.94 47.17
C ALA A 6 -31.40 27.72 46.10
N HIS A 7 -30.12 27.91 46.47
CA HIS A 7 -28.99 27.60 45.57
C HIS A 7 -28.78 26.09 45.36
N THR A 8 -29.17 25.26 46.33
CA THR A 8 -29.00 23.81 46.26
C THR A 8 -30.12 23.12 45.47
N SER A 9 -31.31 23.72 45.34
CA SER A 9 -32.40 23.18 44.51
C SER A 9 -32.19 23.43 43.02
N GLY A 10 -31.69 24.61 42.62
CA GLY A 10 -31.37 24.92 41.22
C GLY A 10 -30.26 24.03 40.66
N LEU A 11 -29.20 23.79 41.44
CA LEU A 11 -28.11 22.87 41.06
C LEU A 11 -28.56 21.40 40.93
N PHE A 12 -29.59 20.97 41.67
CA PHE A 12 -30.11 19.59 41.61
C PHE A 12 -30.98 19.36 40.36
N GLN A 13 -31.71 20.40 39.92
CA GLN A 13 -32.53 20.38 38.70
C GLN A 13 -31.66 20.49 37.43
N VAL A 14 -30.57 21.27 37.49
CA VAL A 14 -29.50 21.30 36.48
C VAL A 14 -28.81 19.95 36.34
N GLY A 15 -28.56 19.24 37.45
CA GLY A 15 -27.99 17.90 37.44
C GLY A 15 -28.88 16.82 36.79
N GLN A 16 -30.20 16.94 36.89
CA GLN A 16 -31.14 15.98 36.29
C GLN A 16 -31.27 16.15 34.76
N ASN A 17 -31.30 17.39 34.26
CA ASN A 17 -31.36 17.66 32.81
C ASN A 17 -30.05 17.28 32.09
N LEU A 18 -28.89 17.48 32.73
CA LEU A 18 -27.60 16.98 32.22
C LEU A 18 -27.52 15.45 32.23
N ALA A 19 -28.04 14.79 33.28
CA ALA A 19 -28.05 13.33 33.38
C ALA A 19 -28.98 12.66 32.35
N PHE A 20 -30.13 13.27 32.04
CA PHE A 20 -31.04 12.77 31.01
C PHE A 20 -30.47 12.90 29.60
N THR A 21 -29.78 14.01 29.32
CA THR A 21 -29.09 14.25 28.04
C THR A 21 -27.94 13.25 27.82
N PHE A 22 -27.20 12.92 28.89
CA PHE A 22 -26.15 11.90 28.84
C PHE A 22 -26.68 10.47 28.63
N ALA A 23 -27.86 10.13 29.17
CA ALA A 23 -28.43 8.79 29.08
C ALA A 23 -28.95 8.43 27.67
N ILE A 24 -29.48 9.40 26.92
CA ILE A 24 -30.01 9.19 25.57
C ILE A 24 -28.88 8.97 24.54
N CYS A 25 -27.73 9.64 24.71
CA CYS A 25 -26.56 9.46 23.83
C CYS A 25 -25.93 8.06 23.93
N PHE A 26 -26.06 7.35 25.06
CA PHE A 26 -25.51 6.01 25.26
C PHE A 26 -26.35 4.89 24.62
N ALA A 27 -27.64 5.12 24.39
CA ALA A 27 -28.54 4.09 23.83
C ALA A 27 -28.47 4.01 22.29
N GLY A 28 -28.09 5.11 21.61
CA GLY A 28 -28.01 5.18 20.14
C GLY A 28 -26.63 4.90 19.53
N SER A 29 -25.59 4.76 20.35
CA SER A 29 -24.18 4.63 19.92
C SER A 29 -23.67 3.19 19.89
N GLY A 30 -24.54 2.21 20.16
CA GLY A 30 -24.15 0.82 20.31
C GLY A 30 -24.44 -0.03 19.08
N CYS A 31 -23.46 -0.18 18.17
CA CYS A 31 -23.24 -1.42 17.40
C CYS A 31 -21.95 -1.37 16.56
N ALA A 32 -20.80 -1.28 17.24
CA ALA A 32 -19.48 -1.29 16.59
C ALA A 32 -19.31 -2.49 15.64
N THR A 33 -19.77 -3.70 16.00
CA THR A 33 -19.58 -4.91 15.20
C THR A 33 -20.33 -4.89 13.87
N SER A 34 -21.55 -4.34 13.80
CA SER A 34 -22.30 -4.25 12.55
C SER A 34 -21.78 -3.15 11.63
N ASP A 35 -21.21 -2.09 12.22
CA ASP A 35 -20.64 -0.98 11.45
C ASP A 35 -19.26 -1.36 10.90
N HIS A 36 -18.48 -2.19 11.60
CA HIS A 36 -17.27 -2.81 11.07
C HIS A 36 -17.57 -3.62 9.79
N ALA A 37 -18.51 -4.57 9.83
CA ALA A 37 -18.82 -5.40 8.66
C ALA A 37 -19.45 -4.63 7.47
N LYS A 38 -19.99 -3.42 7.70
CA LYS A 38 -20.41 -2.51 6.62
C LYS A 38 -19.22 -1.75 6.04
N ALA A 39 -18.31 -1.28 6.90
CA ALA A 39 -17.08 -0.62 6.47
C ALA A 39 -16.20 -1.56 5.63
N ASP A 40 -16.06 -2.83 6.05
CA ASP A 40 -15.32 -3.86 5.33
C ASP A 40 -15.86 -4.05 3.90
N ARG A 41 -17.15 -4.31 3.75
CA ARG A 41 -17.78 -4.48 2.43
C ARG A 41 -17.66 -3.24 1.55
N ALA A 42 -17.93 -2.05 2.10
CA ALA A 42 -17.87 -0.82 1.33
C ALA A 42 -16.44 -0.49 0.88
N GLY A 43 -15.44 -0.72 1.75
CA GLY A 43 -14.04 -0.55 1.40
C GLY A 43 -13.59 -1.55 0.34
N GLU A 44 -13.97 -2.82 0.47
CA GLU A 44 -13.65 -3.87 -0.52
C GLU A 44 -14.25 -3.57 -1.90
N GLU A 45 -15.52 -3.14 -1.97
CA GLU A 45 -16.18 -2.77 -3.24
C GLU A 45 -15.43 -1.63 -3.96
N ILE A 46 -15.04 -0.58 -3.22
CA ILE A 46 -14.30 0.56 -3.78
C ILE A 46 -12.90 0.14 -4.24
N VAL A 47 -12.21 -0.70 -3.46
CA VAL A 47 -10.89 -1.23 -3.84
C VAL A 47 -11.00 -2.06 -5.12
N GLN A 48 -12.03 -2.91 -5.24
CA GLN A 48 -12.26 -3.72 -6.44
C GLN A 48 -12.54 -2.89 -7.69
N GLU A 49 -13.38 -1.86 -7.54
CA GLU A 49 -13.70 -0.92 -8.63
C GLU A 49 -12.42 -0.33 -9.22
N VAL A 50 -11.53 0.19 -8.38
CA VAL A 50 -10.31 0.88 -8.82
C VAL A 50 -9.22 -0.11 -9.28
N LEU A 51 -9.07 -1.25 -8.60
CA LEU A 51 -8.15 -2.31 -9.05
C LEU A 51 -8.53 -2.82 -10.44
N ALA A 52 -9.83 -2.99 -10.71
CA ALA A 52 -10.30 -3.39 -12.03
C ALA A 52 -9.96 -2.35 -13.10
N GLN A 53 -10.06 -1.04 -12.79
CA GLN A 53 -9.67 0.03 -13.71
C GLN A 53 -8.17 0.02 -14.01
N VAL A 54 -7.31 -0.14 -12.98
CA VAL A 54 -5.86 -0.21 -13.16
C VAL A 54 -5.47 -1.46 -13.96
N ARG A 55 -6.08 -2.61 -13.65
CA ARG A 55 -5.86 -3.87 -14.39
C ARG A 55 -6.38 -3.80 -15.82
N GLN A 56 -7.54 -3.20 -16.08
CA GLN A 56 -8.06 -3.00 -17.45
C GLN A 56 -7.17 -2.09 -18.31
N GLY A 57 -6.47 -1.14 -17.71
CA GLY A 57 -5.43 -0.36 -18.39
C GLY A 57 -4.21 -1.18 -18.83
N ILE A 58 -3.94 -2.31 -18.15
CA ILE A 58 -2.87 -3.26 -18.48
C ILE A 58 -3.39 -4.37 -19.43
N LEU A 59 -4.69 -4.67 -19.38
CA LEU A 59 -5.33 -5.79 -20.08
C LEU A 59 -5.90 -5.39 -21.45
N VAL A 60 -5.06 -5.49 -22.49
CA VAL A 60 -5.52 -6.03 -23.78
C VAL A 60 -5.06 -7.48 -23.85
N LYS A 61 -5.94 -8.38 -23.37
CA LYS A 61 -5.85 -9.87 -23.29
C LYS A 61 -5.20 -10.44 -22.02
N GLN A 62 -6.03 -10.69 -21.01
CA GLN A 62 -6.29 -12.03 -20.45
C GLN A 62 -7.31 -11.87 -19.31
N GLN A 63 -8.49 -12.44 -19.51
CA GLN A 63 -9.55 -12.45 -18.50
C GLN A 63 -9.30 -13.62 -17.55
N GLU A 64 -8.92 -13.32 -16.32
CA GLU A 64 -9.22 -14.17 -15.18
C GLU A 64 -9.61 -13.28 -14.00
N THR A 65 -10.90 -13.26 -13.69
CA THR A 65 -11.45 -12.67 -12.47
C THR A 65 -11.68 -13.81 -11.50
N LEU A 66 -10.82 -13.93 -10.48
CA LEU A 66 -11.10 -14.74 -9.30
C LEU A 66 -11.61 -13.82 -8.18
N PRO A 67 -12.60 -14.24 -7.39
CA PRO A 67 -13.12 -13.45 -6.28
C PRO A 67 -12.09 -13.37 -5.15
N LEU A 68 -11.90 -12.19 -4.55
CA LEU A 68 -11.07 -12.07 -3.34
C LEU A 68 -11.75 -12.82 -2.22
N GLU A 69 -11.03 -13.77 -1.63
CA GLU A 69 -11.35 -14.21 -0.28
C GLU A 69 -11.20 -12.99 0.65
N SER A 70 -12.32 -12.66 1.31
CA SER A 70 -12.39 -11.68 2.40
C SER A 70 -11.18 -11.83 3.30
N VAL A 71 -10.62 -10.72 3.79
CA VAL A 71 -9.51 -10.70 4.76
C VAL A 71 -9.84 -11.63 5.93
N SER A 72 -9.42 -12.89 5.85
CA SER A 72 -9.68 -13.87 6.90
C SER A 72 -8.67 -13.58 8.00
N THR A 73 -9.16 -13.09 9.13
CA THR A 73 -8.39 -12.89 10.37
C THR A 73 -8.00 -14.21 11.04
N ASN A 74 -7.87 -15.31 10.29
CA ASN A 74 -7.42 -16.58 10.85
C ASN A 74 -5.91 -16.51 11.06
N SER A 75 -5.56 -16.12 12.29
CA SER A 75 -4.25 -16.17 12.92
C SER A 75 -3.71 -17.59 13.13
N ASP A 76 -4.25 -18.59 12.46
CA ASP A 76 -3.76 -19.95 12.54
C ASP A 76 -2.56 -20.08 11.61
N VAL A 77 -1.37 -19.92 12.19
CA VAL A 77 -0.12 -20.20 11.51
C VAL A 77 -0.16 -21.65 11.01
N PRO A 78 -0.04 -21.90 9.70
CA PRO A 78 -0.01 -23.26 9.21
C PRO A 78 1.25 -23.97 9.73
N VAL A 79 1.05 -25.07 10.47
CA VAL A 79 2.14 -25.99 10.84
C VAL A 79 2.55 -26.73 9.57
N LEU A 80 3.48 -26.15 8.82
CA LEU A 80 3.97 -26.67 7.54
C LEU A 80 5.04 -27.75 7.79
N ASN A 81 4.62 -29.01 7.93
CA ASN A 81 5.53 -30.15 7.73
C ASN A 81 5.53 -30.57 6.25
N GLN A 82 5.77 -29.63 5.35
CA GLN A 82 5.69 -29.85 3.90
C GLN A 82 6.86 -29.18 3.17
N SER A 83 7.22 -29.79 2.04
CA SER A 83 8.18 -29.24 1.11
C SER A 83 7.55 -28.09 0.33
N LEU A 84 8.16 -26.91 0.37
CA LEU A 84 7.64 -25.69 -0.22
C LEU A 84 8.15 -25.50 -1.65
N SER A 85 7.23 -25.35 -2.59
CA SER A 85 7.51 -24.89 -3.95
C SER A 85 7.52 -23.35 -4.04
N LEU A 86 8.03 -22.80 -5.14
CA LEU A 86 7.99 -21.34 -5.39
C LEU A 86 6.56 -20.80 -5.30
N GLU A 87 5.58 -21.50 -5.88
CA GLU A 87 4.17 -21.12 -5.85
C GLU A 87 3.63 -21.06 -4.42
N ASP A 88 3.91 -22.09 -3.61
CA ASP A 88 3.52 -22.12 -2.21
C ASP A 88 4.16 -20.98 -1.42
N THR A 89 5.43 -20.66 -1.70
CA THR A 89 6.12 -19.56 -1.03
C THR A 89 5.52 -18.20 -1.37
N LEU A 90 5.17 -17.95 -2.63
CA LEU A 90 4.51 -16.72 -3.05
C LEU A 90 3.14 -16.59 -2.37
N ARG A 91 2.35 -17.65 -2.39
CA ARG A 91 1.03 -17.69 -1.74
C ARG A 91 1.10 -17.47 -0.23
N LEU A 92 2.01 -18.14 0.46
CA LEU A 92 2.18 -17.94 1.91
C LEU A 92 2.65 -16.53 2.23
N SER A 93 3.59 -16.00 1.45
CA SER A 93 4.11 -14.65 1.65
C SER A 93 3.05 -13.57 1.45
N THR A 94 2.17 -13.68 0.46
CA THR A 94 1.08 -12.71 0.27
C THR A 94 0.02 -12.76 1.37
N LEU A 95 -0.20 -13.93 1.98
CA LEU A 95 -1.15 -14.10 3.07
C LEU A 95 -0.62 -13.65 4.43
N HIS A 96 0.66 -13.91 4.73
CA HIS A 96 1.19 -13.77 6.08
C HIS A 96 2.30 -12.71 6.23
N ASN A 97 2.91 -12.23 5.15
CA ASN A 97 3.94 -11.20 5.26
C ASN A 97 3.33 -9.90 5.82
N ARG A 98 3.91 -9.42 6.92
CA ARG A 98 3.41 -8.25 7.66
C ARG A 98 3.49 -6.96 6.85
N ASN A 99 4.52 -6.81 6.01
CA ASN A 99 4.65 -5.64 5.13
C ASN A 99 3.58 -5.68 4.04
N TYR A 100 3.35 -6.85 3.42
CA TYR A 100 2.29 -7.02 2.42
C TYR A 100 0.91 -6.69 3.00
N ILE A 101 0.60 -7.22 4.19
CA ILE A 101 -0.64 -6.90 4.92
C ILE A 101 -0.74 -5.40 5.18
N SER A 102 0.33 -4.76 5.66
CA SER A 102 0.33 -3.31 5.94
C SER A 102 0.10 -2.45 4.68
N GLN A 103 0.69 -2.82 3.53
CA GLN A 103 0.45 -2.13 2.26
C GLN A 103 -1.00 -2.29 1.78
N ARG A 104 -1.56 -3.50 1.94
CA ARG A 104 -2.97 -3.77 1.64
C ARG A 104 -3.90 -2.97 2.55
N GLU A 105 -3.60 -2.88 3.84
CA GLU A 105 -4.35 -2.06 4.81
C GLU A 105 -4.28 -0.57 4.48
N SER A 106 -3.14 -0.06 4.02
CA SER A 106 -2.98 1.33 3.56
C SER A 106 -3.88 1.64 2.34
N LEU A 107 -3.96 0.72 1.39
CA LEU A 107 -4.89 0.80 0.26
C LEU A 107 -6.35 0.82 0.76
N PHE A 108 -6.69 -0.08 1.68
CA PHE A 108 -8.03 -0.15 2.25
C PHE A 108 -8.41 1.14 3.01
N GLN A 109 -7.49 1.73 3.78
CA GLN A 109 -7.70 3.03 4.44
C GLN A 109 -7.95 4.15 3.44
N SER A 110 -7.23 4.18 2.32
CA SER A 110 -7.44 5.15 1.25
C SER A 110 -8.84 4.99 0.61
N ALA A 111 -9.32 3.75 0.46
CA ALA A 111 -10.65 3.47 -0.06
C ALA A 111 -11.76 3.89 0.92
N LEU A 112 -11.57 3.65 2.22
CA LEU A 112 -12.50 4.13 3.25
C LEU A 112 -12.57 5.67 3.26
N ALA A 113 -11.43 6.35 3.13
CA ALA A 113 -11.39 7.81 3.03
C ALA A 113 -12.18 8.32 1.82
N LEU A 114 -12.01 7.69 0.64
CA LEU A 114 -12.82 8.01 -0.54
C LEU A 114 -14.31 7.77 -0.31
N GLY A 115 -14.68 6.68 0.39
CA GLY A 115 -16.07 6.38 0.72
C GLY A 115 -16.75 7.51 1.51
N VAL A 116 -16.05 8.09 2.49
CA VAL A 116 -16.52 9.25 3.25
C VAL A 116 -16.67 10.47 2.34
N THR A 117 -15.66 10.77 1.52
CA THR A 117 -15.72 11.91 0.58
C THR A 117 -16.86 11.76 -0.43
N ARG A 118 -17.04 10.58 -1.04
CA ARG A 118 -18.16 10.28 -1.94
C ARG A 118 -19.51 10.50 -1.26
N ARG A 119 -19.67 10.05 0.00
CA ARG A 119 -20.89 10.29 0.78
C ARG A 119 -21.15 11.78 0.95
N ASP A 120 -20.15 12.54 1.38
CA ASP A 120 -20.30 13.96 1.71
C ASP A 120 -20.59 14.83 0.49
N PHE A 121 -20.16 14.42 -0.71
CA PHE A 121 -20.41 15.13 -1.96
C PHE A 121 -21.65 14.66 -2.73
N LEU A 122 -22.00 13.37 -2.69
CA LEU A 122 -23.07 12.79 -3.52
C LEU A 122 -24.41 12.67 -2.78
N ARG A 123 -24.44 12.79 -1.45
CA ARG A 123 -25.65 12.64 -0.64
C ARG A 123 -25.78 13.75 0.39
N PRO A 124 -27.01 14.12 0.78
CA PRO A 124 -27.21 15.01 1.92
C PRO A 124 -26.63 14.40 3.19
N VAL A 125 -25.79 15.17 3.89
CA VAL A 125 -25.24 14.80 5.19
C VAL A 125 -26.10 15.42 6.28
N PHE A 126 -26.67 14.58 7.14
CA PHE A 126 -27.46 15.01 8.29
C PHE A 126 -26.67 14.91 9.58
N SER A 127 -26.78 15.93 10.43
CA SER A 127 -26.19 15.97 11.77
C SER A 127 -27.25 16.42 12.77
N GLY A 128 -27.48 15.59 13.79
CA GLY A 128 -28.28 15.96 14.95
C GLY A 128 -27.38 16.56 16.03
N SER A 129 -27.83 17.62 16.70
CA SER A 129 -27.13 18.20 17.85
C SER A 129 -28.11 18.47 18.99
N ILE A 130 -27.60 18.31 20.20
CA ILE A 130 -28.26 18.70 21.44
C ILE A 130 -27.31 19.67 22.13
N SER A 131 -27.79 20.85 22.47
CA SER A 131 -27.00 21.88 23.12
C SER A 131 -27.76 22.46 24.30
N SER A 132 -27.07 22.78 25.38
CA SER A 132 -27.63 23.58 26.47
C SER A 132 -26.63 24.67 26.81
N THR A 133 -27.07 25.92 26.73
CA THR A 133 -26.24 27.10 26.99
C THR A 133 -26.84 27.85 28.17
N LEU A 134 -26.01 28.14 29.16
CA LEU A 134 -26.41 28.99 30.29
C LEU A 134 -25.74 30.35 30.15
N SER A 135 -26.52 31.41 30.26
CA SER A 135 -26.05 32.80 30.17
C SER A 135 -26.55 33.60 31.36
N GLY A 136 -25.64 34.32 32.01
CA GLY A 136 -25.96 35.21 33.14
C GLY A 136 -25.01 36.41 33.17
N GLY A 137 -25.53 37.55 33.62
CA GLY A 137 -24.79 38.80 33.75
C GLY A 137 -24.93 39.38 35.16
N SER A 138 -24.11 40.37 35.51
CA SER A 138 -24.23 41.02 36.82
C SER A 138 -25.58 41.73 36.96
N GLY A 139 -26.43 41.27 37.88
CA GLY A 139 -27.76 41.83 38.12
C GLY A 139 -28.86 41.26 37.22
N GLN A 140 -28.59 40.18 36.48
CA GLN A 140 -29.58 39.43 35.71
C GLN A 140 -29.70 38.01 36.26
N GLU A 141 -30.90 37.45 36.24
CA GLU A 141 -31.12 36.02 36.53
C GLU A 141 -30.42 35.15 35.47
N VAL A 142 -30.09 33.93 35.87
CA VAL A 142 -29.43 32.96 34.97
C VAL A 142 -30.47 32.42 34.00
N SER A 143 -30.28 32.70 32.72
CA SER A 143 -31.08 32.14 31.63
C SER A 143 -30.46 30.83 31.13
N SER A 144 -31.30 29.89 30.69
CA SER A 144 -30.86 28.67 30.02
C SER A 144 -31.60 28.48 28.71
N VAL A 145 -30.84 28.13 27.67
CA VAL A 145 -31.34 27.81 26.34
C VAL A 145 -30.92 26.40 26.02
N SER A 146 -31.90 25.50 25.94
CA SER A 146 -31.68 24.11 25.56
C SER A 146 -32.27 23.86 24.17
N GLY A 147 -31.46 23.42 23.24
CA GLY A 147 -31.81 23.24 21.84
C GLY A 147 -31.58 21.82 21.36
N LEU A 148 -32.51 21.32 20.56
CA LEU A 148 -32.35 20.13 19.73
C LEU A 148 -32.37 20.60 18.28
N SER A 149 -31.45 20.14 17.44
CA SER A 149 -31.50 20.45 16.01
C SER A 149 -31.06 19.28 15.15
N LEU A 150 -31.61 19.20 13.94
CA LEU A 150 -31.21 18.30 12.87
C LEU A 150 -30.91 19.15 11.63
N ASN A 151 -29.66 19.10 11.18
CA ASN A 151 -29.17 19.90 10.05
C ASN A 151 -28.74 18.97 8.92
N GLY A 152 -29.26 19.18 7.73
CA GLY A 152 -28.85 18.56 6.47
C GLY A 152 -28.08 19.54 5.59
N GLN A 153 -27.02 19.09 4.93
CA GLN A 153 -26.28 19.86 3.93
C GLN A 153 -25.99 19.02 2.67
N GLN A 154 -26.02 19.64 1.50
CA GLN A 154 -25.66 19.02 0.23
C GLN A 154 -24.99 20.03 -0.71
N TYR A 155 -23.92 19.61 -1.39
CA TYR A 155 -23.33 20.38 -2.48
C TYR A 155 -24.15 20.27 -3.77
N LEU A 156 -24.28 21.39 -4.48
CA LEU A 156 -24.93 21.48 -5.78
C LEU A 156 -23.88 21.34 -6.89
N PHE A 157 -24.27 20.80 -8.04
CA PHE A 157 -23.39 20.63 -9.21
C PHE A 157 -22.80 21.94 -9.74
N THR A 158 -23.49 23.07 -9.51
CA THR A 158 -23.07 24.43 -9.85
C THR A 158 -22.03 25.00 -8.89
N GLY A 159 -21.72 24.26 -7.82
CA GLY A 159 -20.80 24.66 -6.77
C GLY A 159 -21.42 25.41 -5.59
N GLY A 160 -22.75 25.56 -5.59
CA GLY A 160 -23.48 26.04 -4.44
C GLY A 160 -23.67 24.98 -3.36
N ARG A 161 -24.26 25.38 -2.25
CA ARG A 161 -24.62 24.51 -1.13
C ARG A 161 -26.07 24.75 -0.75
N LEU A 162 -26.81 23.66 -0.65
CA LEU A 162 -28.15 23.61 -0.04
C LEU A 162 -27.99 23.16 1.41
N SER A 163 -28.55 23.90 2.36
CA SER A 163 -28.64 23.50 3.77
C SER A 163 -30.08 23.57 4.23
N VAL A 164 -30.51 22.59 5.02
CA VAL A 164 -31.84 22.51 5.61
C VAL A 164 -31.66 22.20 7.09
N GLY A 165 -32.31 22.94 7.98
CA GLY A 165 -32.24 22.74 9.42
C GLY A 165 -33.63 22.71 10.02
N VAL A 166 -33.86 21.79 10.94
CA VAL A 166 -35.05 21.80 11.81
C VAL A 166 -34.60 21.71 13.24
N GLY A 167 -35.25 22.41 14.15
CA GLY A 167 -34.86 22.42 15.54
C GLY A 167 -35.96 22.88 16.46
N SER A 168 -35.73 22.68 17.75
CA SER A 168 -36.59 23.13 18.82
C SER A 168 -35.74 23.71 19.93
N ASN A 169 -36.09 24.91 20.39
CA ASN A 169 -35.44 25.55 21.51
C ASN A 169 -36.42 25.69 22.68
N LEU A 170 -35.94 25.33 23.85
CA LEU A 170 -36.54 25.53 25.15
C LEU A 170 -35.80 26.69 25.83
N ASN A 171 -36.50 27.80 26.02
CA ASN A 171 -35.96 28.97 26.71
C ASN A 171 -36.52 29.05 28.13
N ASP A 172 -35.62 29.08 29.11
CA ASP A 172 -35.90 29.38 30.51
C ASP A 172 -35.24 30.72 30.85
N ASP A 173 -36.07 31.73 31.09
CA ASP A 173 -35.64 33.08 31.44
C ASP A 173 -35.42 33.26 32.96
N GLY A 174 -35.68 32.22 33.76
CA GLY A 174 -35.53 32.25 35.22
C GLY A 174 -36.59 33.06 35.96
N GLU A 175 -37.51 33.75 35.26
CA GLU A 175 -38.50 34.64 35.86
C GLU A 175 -39.95 34.18 35.65
N SER A 176 -40.25 33.38 34.61
CA SER A 176 -41.63 33.01 34.25
C SER A 176 -41.86 31.48 34.10
N LEU A 177 -43.06 31.02 34.48
CA LEU A 177 -43.63 29.72 34.07
C LEU A 177 -44.78 30.06 33.10
N PRO A 178 -44.65 29.83 31.78
CA PRO A 178 -44.21 28.56 31.22
C PRO A 178 -42.99 28.64 30.29
N GLU A 179 -42.23 27.54 30.30
CA GLU A 179 -41.24 27.13 29.30
C GLU A 179 -41.72 27.45 27.85
N ILE A 180 -41.08 28.42 27.19
CA ILE A 180 -41.38 28.72 25.78
C ILE A 180 -40.68 27.66 24.94
N TYR A 181 -41.50 26.79 24.34
CA TYR A 181 -41.05 25.85 23.33
C TYR A 181 -41.23 26.49 21.96
N SER A 182 -40.12 26.73 21.27
CA SER A 182 -40.13 27.27 19.91
C SER A 182 -39.57 26.24 18.94
N GLY A 183 -40.30 25.97 17.86
CA GLY A 183 -39.80 25.20 16.72
C GLY A 183 -39.18 26.13 15.69
N ASN A 184 -38.14 25.68 15.00
CA ASN A 184 -37.59 26.38 13.85
C ASN A 184 -37.39 25.43 12.66
N PHE A 185 -37.66 25.96 11.48
CA PHE A 185 -37.31 25.38 10.19
C PHE A 185 -36.47 26.41 9.43
N SER A 186 -35.37 26.00 8.83
CA SER A 186 -34.55 26.84 7.98
C SER A 186 -34.14 26.09 6.72
N ALA A 187 -34.15 26.77 5.58
CA ALA A 187 -33.60 26.28 4.33
C ALA A 187 -32.79 27.40 3.69
N SER A 188 -31.54 27.12 3.31
CA SER A 188 -30.67 28.08 2.66
C SER A 188 -29.97 27.50 1.44
N ILE A 189 -29.89 28.30 0.39
CA ILE A 189 -29.08 28.02 -0.80
C ILE A 189 -28.04 29.14 -0.90
N SER A 190 -26.77 28.77 -0.90
CA SER A 190 -25.66 29.69 -1.17
C SER A 190 -24.96 29.25 -2.46
N GLN A 191 -24.97 30.11 -3.48
CA GLN A 191 -24.42 29.82 -4.80
C GLN A 191 -23.36 30.85 -5.18
N PRO A 192 -22.08 30.46 -5.32
CA PRO A 192 -21.07 31.31 -5.92
C PRO A 192 -21.34 31.49 -7.43
N LEU A 193 -21.24 32.73 -7.91
CA LEU A 193 -21.49 33.12 -9.30
C LEU A 193 -20.21 33.51 -10.05
N LEU A 194 -19.13 33.84 -9.33
CA LEU A 194 -17.82 34.20 -9.91
C LEU A 194 -16.69 33.32 -9.33
N ARG A 195 -16.03 33.79 -8.25
CA ARG A 195 -15.07 32.96 -7.50
C ARG A 195 -15.78 31.75 -6.91
N GLY A 196 -15.24 30.56 -7.09
CA GLY A 196 -15.85 29.31 -6.63
C GLY A 196 -17.01 28.80 -7.48
N ALA A 197 -17.37 29.50 -8.56
CA ALA A 197 -18.46 29.06 -9.44
C ALA A 197 -18.05 27.90 -10.35
N GLY A 198 -19.02 27.04 -10.65
CA GLY A 198 -18.86 25.89 -11.52
C GLY A 198 -18.49 24.61 -10.77
N PRO A 199 -18.53 23.45 -11.46
CA PRO A 199 -18.32 22.16 -10.82
C PRO A 199 -16.87 21.96 -10.34
N GLY A 200 -15.89 22.62 -10.97
CA GLY A 200 -14.47 22.36 -10.77
C GLY A 200 -13.97 22.60 -9.34
N LEU A 201 -14.38 23.67 -8.65
CA LEU A 201 -13.87 23.95 -7.30
C LEU A 201 -14.49 23.04 -6.22
N PRO A 202 -15.82 22.88 -6.15
CA PRO A 202 -16.40 22.09 -5.05
C PRO A 202 -16.15 20.60 -5.22
N TYR A 203 -16.13 20.09 -6.45
CA TYR A 203 -15.82 18.68 -6.71
C TYR A 203 -14.32 18.39 -6.81
N GLU A 204 -13.41 19.38 -6.74
CA GLU A 204 -11.97 19.09 -6.72
C GLU A 204 -11.62 18.23 -5.50
N GLY A 205 -12.23 18.47 -4.34
CA GLY A 205 -12.00 17.64 -3.16
C GLY A 205 -12.34 16.17 -3.38
N LEU A 206 -13.43 15.89 -4.12
CA LEU A 206 -13.80 14.54 -4.52
C LEU A 206 -12.82 13.99 -5.57
N THR A 207 -12.51 14.77 -6.60
CA THR A 207 -11.60 14.38 -7.68
C THR A 207 -10.21 14.03 -7.12
N GLN A 208 -9.69 14.84 -6.20
CA GLN A 208 -8.41 14.57 -5.54
C GLN A 208 -8.48 13.32 -4.67
N ALA A 209 -9.59 13.06 -3.97
CA ALA A 209 -9.75 11.82 -3.20
C ALA A 209 -9.77 10.58 -4.12
N GLU A 210 -10.41 10.67 -5.29
CA GLU A 210 -10.41 9.61 -6.30
C GLU A 210 -9.01 9.40 -6.90
N ARG A 211 -8.29 10.48 -7.24
CA ARG A 211 -6.90 10.42 -7.71
C ARG A 211 -5.95 9.85 -6.65
N ASN A 212 -6.11 10.23 -5.39
CA ASN A 212 -5.32 9.71 -4.28
C ASN A 212 -5.49 8.19 -4.14
N LEU A 213 -6.73 7.68 -4.20
CA LEU A 213 -6.97 6.25 -4.19
C LEU A 213 -6.30 5.58 -5.40
N LEU A 214 -6.48 6.13 -6.61
CA LEU A 214 -5.86 5.61 -7.83
C LEU A 214 -4.33 5.53 -7.72
N TYR A 215 -3.68 6.55 -7.16
CA TYR A 215 -2.23 6.56 -6.94
C TYR A 215 -1.81 5.50 -5.92
N THR A 216 -2.53 5.36 -4.81
CA THR A 216 -2.28 4.31 -3.83
C THR A 216 -2.47 2.92 -4.44
N THR A 217 -3.49 2.72 -5.28
CA THR A 217 -3.72 1.46 -5.99
C THR A 217 -2.59 1.12 -6.95
N ARG A 218 -2.14 2.07 -7.78
CA ARG A 218 -0.98 1.87 -8.67
C ARG A 218 0.31 1.60 -7.89
N SER A 219 0.53 2.31 -6.79
CA SER A 219 1.68 2.08 -5.90
C SER A 219 1.62 0.68 -5.27
N PHE A 220 0.44 0.21 -4.89
CA PHE A 220 0.24 -1.13 -4.35
C PHE A 220 0.51 -2.20 -5.41
N GLU A 221 0.07 -2.01 -6.65
CA GLU A 221 0.36 -2.94 -7.75
C GLU A 221 1.85 -3.03 -8.09
N LEU A 222 2.57 -1.89 -8.12
CA LEU A 222 4.03 -1.89 -8.25
C LEU A 222 4.71 -2.60 -7.08
N PHE A 223 4.24 -2.37 -5.85
CA PHE A 223 4.73 -3.08 -4.68
C PHE A 223 4.50 -4.60 -4.79
N ARG A 224 3.34 -5.06 -5.27
CA ARG A 224 3.06 -6.48 -5.49
C ARG A 224 4.02 -7.10 -6.49
N GLN A 225 4.31 -6.41 -7.59
CA GLN A 225 5.30 -6.81 -8.59
C GLN A 225 6.70 -6.93 -7.98
N ASP A 226 7.16 -5.90 -7.28
CA ASP A 226 8.46 -5.89 -6.61
C ASP A 226 8.58 -7.00 -5.56
N PHE A 227 7.52 -7.18 -4.77
CA PHE A 227 7.46 -8.20 -3.73
C PHE A 227 7.55 -9.61 -4.31
N ALA A 228 6.80 -9.90 -5.38
CA ALA A 228 6.84 -11.20 -6.04
C ALA A 228 8.24 -11.50 -6.63
N ILE A 229 8.86 -10.52 -7.30
CA ILE A 229 10.24 -10.66 -7.81
C ILE A 229 11.23 -10.90 -6.66
N GLN A 230 11.12 -10.13 -5.56
CA GLN A 230 12.02 -10.27 -4.41
C GLN A 230 11.90 -11.63 -3.71
N ILE A 231 10.68 -12.13 -3.49
CA ILE A 231 10.47 -13.46 -2.91
C ILE A 231 10.98 -14.55 -3.84
N THR A 232 10.78 -14.39 -5.16
CA THR A 232 11.30 -15.33 -6.17
C THR A 232 12.84 -15.37 -6.16
N GLN A 233 13.51 -14.22 -6.12
CA GLN A 233 14.98 -14.15 -5.98
C GLN A 233 15.43 -14.85 -4.69
N LYS A 234 14.83 -14.52 -3.55
CA LYS A 234 15.21 -15.09 -2.25
C LYS A 234 15.00 -16.61 -2.20
N PHE A 235 13.93 -17.11 -2.82
CA PHE A 235 13.69 -18.54 -2.96
C PHE A 235 14.83 -19.24 -3.71
N TYR A 236 15.23 -18.70 -4.87
CA TYR A 236 16.33 -19.28 -5.65
C TYR A 236 17.70 -19.11 -4.99
N ASP A 237 17.96 -18.00 -4.33
CA ASP A 237 19.18 -17.79 -3.53
C ASP A 237 19.29 -18.86 -2.44
N LEU A 238 18.18 -19.18 -1.77
CA LEU A 238 18.14 -20.18 -0.72
C LEU A 238 18.29 -21.61 -1.27
N LEU A 239 17.70 -21.89 -2.45
CA LEU A 239 17.92 -23.15 -3.17
C LEU A 239 19.40 -23.31 -3.58
N SER A 240 20.04 -22.23 -4.06
CA SER A 240 21.47 -22.19 -4.37
C SER A 240 22.33 -22.46 -3.12
N GLN A 241 21.99 -21.85 -1.98
CA GLN A 241 22.68 -22.11 -0.71
C GLN A 241 22.51 -23.56 -0.23
N LYS A 242 21.31 -24.14 -0.35
CA LYS A 242 21.07 -25.56 -0.06
C LYS A 242 21.95 -26.45 -0.95
N LYS A 243 22.12 -26.11 -2.23
CA LYS A 243 22.99 -26.85 -3.14
C LYS A 243 24.47 -26.72 -2.75
N LYS A 244 24.93 -25.52 -2.37
CA LYS A 244 26.29 -25.27 -1.86
C LYS A 244 26.57 -26.09 -0.59
N LEU A 245 25.59 -26.20 0.31
CA LEU A 245 25.70 -27.06 1.49
C LEU A 245 25.90 -28.54 1.13
N GLN A 246 25.09 -29.08 0.20
CA GLN A 246 25.25 -30.46 -0.28
C GLN A 246 26.64 -30.70 -0.88
N ASN A 247 27.15 -29.75 -1.66
CA ASN A 247 28.49 -29.84 -2.25
C ASN A 247 29.58 -29.80 -1.17
N ALA A 248 29.44 -28.97 -0.12
CA ALA A 248 30.37 -28.92 0.99
C ALA A 248 30.40 -30.23 1.79
N GLU A 249 29.23 -30.85 2.00
CA GLU A 249 29.11 -32.18 2.62
C GLU A 249 29.78 -33.29 1.79
N GLU A 250 29.62 -33.25 0.47
CA GLU A 250 30.31 -34.15 -0.46
C GLU A 250 31.83 -33.94 -0.44
N ASN A 251 32.30 -32.69 -0.41
CA ASN A 251 33.72 -32.36 -0.31
C ASN A 251 34.33 -32.89 0.99
N VAL A 252 33.67 -32.71 2.14
CA VAL A 252 34.14 -33.27 3.43
C VAL A 252 34.27 -34.79 3.36
N ARG A 253 33.29 -35.49 2.77
CA ARG A 253 33.36 -36.94 2.57
C ARG A 253 34.56 -37.33 1.68
N GLY A 254 34.80 -36.58 0.60
CA GLY A 254 35.94 -36.77 -0.28
C GLY A 254 37.30 -36.57 0.42
N GLN A 255 37.46 -35.48 1.17
CA GLN A 255 38.69 -35.19 1.91
C GLN A 255 38.95 -36.18 3.04
N GLN A 256 37.89 -36.67 3.70
CA GLN A 256 38.00 -37.69 4.73
C GLN A 256 38.56 -39.00 4.13
N PHE A 257 38.03 -39.42 3.00
CA PHE A 257 38.54 -40.59 2.28
C PHE A 257 40.00 -40.43 1.86
N ALA A 258 40.38 -39.26 1.34
CA ALA A 258 41.75 -38.94 0.96
C ALA A 258 42.73 -38.99 2.16
N TYR A 259 42.31 -38.46 3.32
CA TYR A 259 43.08 -38.54 4.56
C TYR A 259 43.28 -39.98 5.05
N ASP A 260 42.21 -40.78 5.06
CA ASP A 260 42.27 -42.18 5.49
C ASP A 260 43.19 -43.01 4.56
N GLN A 261 43.14 -42.74 3.26
CA GLN A 261 44.03 -43.35 2.28
C GLN A 261 45.50 -42.95 2.49
N ALA A 262 45.80 -41.65 2.66
CA ALA A 262 47.16 -41.18 2.91
C ALA A 262 47.74 -41.82 4.19
N LYS A 263 46.93 -41.93 5.24
CA LYS A 263 47.30 -42.59 6.50
C LYS A 263 47.59 -44.08 6.32
N ALA A 264 46.82 -44.78 5.47
CA ALA A 264 47.06 -46.17 5.14
C ALA A 264 48.37 -46.37 4.36
N LEU A 265 48.62 -45.56 3.33
CA LEU A 265 49.84 -45.61 2.50
C LEU A 265 51.11 -45.32 3.32
N PHE A 266 51.04 -44.38 4.26
CA PHE A 266 52.13 -44.08 5.19
C PHE A 266 52.43 -45.28 6.12
N ARG A 267 51.39 -45.95 6.65
CA ARG A 267 51.56 -47.13 7.52
C ARG A 267 52.27 -48.30 6.85
N ILE A 268 52.08 -48.48 5.54
CA ILE A 268 52.74 -49.52 4.75
C ILE A 268 54.07 -49.04 4.13
N GLY A 269 54.55 -47.84 4.49
CA GLY A 269 55.85 -47.30 4.08
C GLY A 269 55.91 -46.76 2.64
N THR A 270 54.76 -46.65 1.96
CA THR A 270 54.68 -46.19 0.55
C THR A 270 54.30 -44.72 0.41
N GLY A 271 53.81 -44.07 1.48
CA GLY A 271 53.45 -42.65 1.52
C GLY A 271 54.35 -41.83 2.47
N SER A 272 54.33 -40.51 2.35
CA SER A 272 55.08 -39.59 3.21
C SER A 272 54.25 -39.09 4.39
N SER A 273 54.89 -38.78 5.52
CA SER A 273 54.23 -38.08 6.64
C SER A 273 53.71 -36.70 6.23
N LEU A 274 54.39 -36.05 5.28
CA LEU A 274 53.96 -34.78 4.70
C LEU A 274 52.60 -34.90 4.01
N ASP A 275 52.33 -36.01 3.33
CA ASP A 275 51.06 -36.22 2.61
C ASP A 275 49.91 -36.40 3.60
N VAL A 276 50.15 -37.09 4.73
CA VAL A 276 49.18 -37.21 5.82
C VAL A 276 48.84 -35.84 6.41
N PHE A 277 49.85 -35.02 6.73
CA PHE A 277 49.61 -33.67 7.28
C PHE A 277 48.89 -32.75 6.29
N ARG A 278 49.20 -32.84 4.99
CA ARG A 278 48.49 -32.08 3.95
C ARG A 278 47.04 -32.51 3.80
N ALA A 279 46.76 -33.81 3.80
CA ALA A 279 45.40 -34.32 3.73
C ALA A 279 44.59 -33.99 4.98
N GLU A 280 45.21 -34.02 6.17
CA GLU A 280 44.59 -33.57 7.42
C GLU A 280 44.23 -32.08 7.35
N GLN A 281 45.15 -31.24 6.85
CA GLN A 281 44.89 -29.81 6.67
C GLN A 281 43.72 -29.57 5.69
N ALA A 282 43.66 -30.29 4.57
CA ALA A 282 42.57 -30.17 3.60
C ALA A 282 41.22 -30.58 4.20
N LEU A 283 41.18 -31.66 4.98
CA LEU A 283 39.99 -32.09 5.70
C LEU A 283 39.53 -31.06 6.74
N LEU A 284 40.46 -30.47 7.50
CA LEU A 284 40.14 -29.42 8.47
C LEU A 284 39.55 -28.18 7.79
N LEU A 285 40.10 -27.78 6.64
CA LEU A 285 39.56 -26.67 5.85
C LEU A 285 38.16 -26.97 5.32
N ALA A 286 37.93 -28.17 4.77
CA ALA A 286 36.62 -28.59 4.28
C ALA A 286 35.56 -28.65 5.40
N LYS A 287 35.94 -29.11 6.60
CA LYS A 287 35.04 -29.10 7.77
C LYS A 287 34.69 -27.69 8.23
N ASN A 288 35.65 -26.77 8.20
CA ASN A 288 35.41 -25.37 8.52
C ASN A 288 34.47 -24.71 7.50
N ASP A 289 34.68 -24.97 6.21
CA ASP A 289 33.81 -24.50 5.13
C ASP A 289 32.38 -25.04 5.25
N GLN A 290 32.22 -26.34 5.52
CA GLN A 290 30.92 -26.95 5.79
C GLN A 290 30.23 -26.27 6.98
N SER A 291 30.93 -26.08 8.10
CA SER A 291 30.38 -25.39 9.27
C SER A 291 29.89 -23.97 8.93
N ASN A 292 30.65 -23.21 8.14
CA ASN A 292 30.26 -21.87 7.70
C ASN A 292 29.04 -21.91 6.78
N THR A 293 29.01 -22.85 5.83
CA THR A 293 27.90 -23.00 4.88
C THR A 293 26.60 -23.43 5.58
N VAL A 294 26.69 -24.31 6.58
CA VAL A 294 25.56 -24.69 7.44
C VAL A 294 24.99 -23.46 8.14
N GLU A 295 25.84 -22.64 8.75
CA GLU A 295 25.40 -21.45 9.47
C GLU A 295 24.78 -20.40 8.53
N GLN A 296 25.42 -20.15 7.39
CA GLN A 296 24.89 -19.24 6.36
C GLN A 296 23.52 -19.69 5.87
N TYR A 297 23.36 -20.98 5.57
CA TYR A 297 22.08 -21.54 5.14
C TYR A 297 21.00 -21.38 6.22
N LYS A 298 21.32 -21.64 7.50
CA LYS A 298 20.37 -21.47 8.61
C LYS A 298 19.92 -20.02 8.75
N VAL A 299 20.85 -19.07 8.73
CA VAL A 299 20.53 -17.64 8.81
C VAL A 299 19.69 -17.19 7.62
N ALA A 300 20.01 -17.64 6.41
CA ALA A 300 19.23 -17.33 5.22
C ALA A 300 17.82 -17.94 5.27
N LEU A 301 17.70 -19.18 5.74
CA LEU A 301 16.42 -19.86 5.94
C LEU A 301 15.57 -19.12 6.97
N ASP A 302 16.14 -18.69 8.09
CA ASP A 302 15.41 -17.98 9.14
C ASP A 302 14.97 -16.58 8.68
N ASN A 303 15.79 -15.86 7.92
CA ASN A 303 15.38 -14.60 7.28
C ASN A 303 14.25 -14.84 6.27
N PHE A 304 14.33 -15.92 5.48
CA PHE A 304 13.29 -16.27 4.53
C PHE A 304 11.96 -16.61 5.23
N LYS A 305 11.98 -17.32 6.38
CA LYS A 305 10.78 -17.54 7.19
C LYS A 305 10.12 -16.23 7.64
N ILE A 306 10.93 -15.24 8.05
CA ILE A 306 10.44 -13.90 8.40
C ILE A 306 9.79 -13.24 7.18
N ASP A 307 10.40 -13.36 6.00
CA ASP A 307 9.85 -12.85 4.74
C ASP A 307 8.55 -13.56 4.32
N LEU A 308 8.37 -14.84 4.63
CA LEU A 308 7.11 -15.56 4.44
C LEU A 308 6.06 -15.20 5.50
N GLY A 309 6.46 -14.56 6.61
CA GLY A 309 5.57 -14.25 7.73
C GLY A 309 5.28 -15.44 8.65
N ILE A 310 6.08 -16.50 8.58
CA ILE A 310 5.93 -17.70 9.43
C ILE A 310 6.89 -17.66 10.64
N PRO A 311 6.59 -18.35 11.75
CA PRO A 311 7.49 -18.42 12.90
C PRO A 311 8.84 -19.04 12.55
N ILE A 312 9.90 -18.56 13.21
CA ILE A 312 11.28 -19.01 12.98
C ILE A 312 11.45 -20.48 13.37
N GLU A 313 10.67 -20.93 14.36
CA GLU A 313 10.67 -22.30 14.87
C GLU A 313 10.01 -23.31 13.92
N SER A 314 9.38 -22.85 12.83
CA SER A 314 8.81 -23.75 11.83
C SER A 314 9.90 -24.54 11.09
N GLU A 315 9.68 -25.83 10.92
CA GLU A 315 10.54 -26.70 10.11
C GLU A 315 10.06 -26.66 8.66
N ILE A 316 10.80 -25.97 7.81
CA ILE A 316 10.50 -25.90 6.38
C ILE A 316 11.61 -26.57 5.58
N ASP A 317 11.23 -27.31 4.54
CA ASP A 317 12.16 -27.76 3.51
C ASP A 317 11.74 -27.23 2.15
N LEU A 318 12.71 -26.91 1.29
CA LEU A 318 12.46 -26.37 -0.03
C LEU A 318 12.61 -27.46 -1.09
N THR A 319 11.62 -27.55 -1.96
CA THR A 319 11.64 -28.39 -3.15
C THR A 319 11.35 -27.54 -4.37
N GLY A 320 12.27 -27.57 -5.34
CA GLY A 320 12.11 -26.86 -6.59
C GLY A 320 13.27 -27.13 -7.51
N GLU A 321 13.02 -26.96 -8.79
CA GLU A 321 14.06 -26.94 -9.82
C GLU A 321 14.47 -25.48 -10.08
N PHE A 322 15.72 -25.28 -10.47
CA PHE A 322 16.16 -23.99 -10.99
C PHE A 322 15.41 -23.67 -12.28
N PRO A 323 15.15 -22.38 -12.57
CA PRO A 323 14.36 -22.02 -13.73
C PRO A 323 15.10 -22.37 -15.02
N ALA A 324 14.35 -22.71 -16.07
CA ALA A 324 14.91 -22.84 -17.41
C ALA A 324 15.16 -21.46 -18.02
N ILE A 325 16.17 -21.35 -18.87
CA ILE A 325 16.48 -20.09 -19.56
C ILE A 325 15.35 -19.76 -20.54
N SER A 326 14.75 -18.60 -20.38
CA SER A 326 13.74 -18.07 -21.29
C SER A 326 14.38 -17.44 -22.54
N GLU A 327 14.00 -17.89 -23.73
CA GLU A 327 14.45 -17.31 -25.00
C GLU A 327 13.60 -16.07 -25.38
N ALA A 328 13.58 -15.04 -24.53
CA ALA A 328 12.95 -13.78 -24.86
C ALA A 328 13.95 -12.83 -25.57
N SER A 329 13.48 -12.15 -26.62
CA SER A 329 14.24 -11.10 -27.30
C SER A 329 13.32 -9.90 -27.55
N PHE A 330 13.77 -8.73 -27.12
CA PHE A 330 13.01 -7.49 -27.24
C PHE A 330 13.79 -6.49 -28.07
N VAL A 331 13.08 -5.79 -28.96
CA VAL A 331 13.60 -4.63 -29.68
C VAL A 331 13.47 -3.40 -28.77
N LEU A 332 14.51 -2.57 -28.72
CA LEU A 332 14.55 -1.41 -27.82
C LEU A 332 13.36 -0.47 -28.02
N ASP A 333 13.01 -0.15 -29.27
CA ASP A 333 11.95 0.80 -29.57
C ASP A 333 10.57 0.28 -29.12
N ASP A 334 10.31 -1.01 -29.30
CA ASP A 334 9.07 -1.65 -28.85
C ASP A 334 8.98 -1.67 -27.31
N ALA A 335 10.08 -2.01 -26.64
CA ALA A 335 10.15 -2.01 -25.18
C ALA A 335 9.94 -0.61 -24.59
N LEU A 336 10.51 0.43 -25.22
CA LEU A 336 10.30 1.81 -24.82
C LEU A 336 8.87 2.29 -25.07
N LEU A 337 8.25 1.87 -26.17
CA LEU A 337 6.84 2.18 -26.45
C LEU A 337 5.93 1.56 -25.38
N SER A 338 6.10 0.26 -25.11
CA SER A 338 5.34 -0.42 -24.04
C SER A 338 5.54 0.26 -22.69
N ALA A 339 6.78 0.59 -22.32
CA ALA A 339 7.07 1.26 -21.06
C ALA A 339 6.40 2.64 -20.94
N ARG A 340 6.31 3.42 -22.02
CA ARG A 340 5.68 4.75 -22.00
C ARG A 340 4.16 4.71 -21.87
N GLU A 341 3.54 3.65 -22.37
CA GLU A 341 2.08 3.48 -22.36
C GLU A 341 1.62 2.81 -21.06
N ASN A 342 2.30 1.76 -20.63
CA ASN A 342 1.79 0.84 -19.60
C ASN A 342 2.38 1.06 -18.20
N ARG A 343 3.51 1.75 -18.06
CA ARG A 343 4.12 1.93 -16.73
C ARG A 343 3.25 2.76 -15.80
N LEU A 344 2.88 2.15 -14.67
CA LEU A 344 2.02 2.74 -13.67
C LEU A 344 2.64 3.98 -13.00
N ASP A 345 3.95 3.99 -12.76
CA ASP A 345 4.64 5.13 -12.14
C ASP A 345 4.69 6.35 -13.07
N LEU A 346 4.85 6.13 -14.38
CA LEU A 346 4.79 7.21 -15.38
C LEU A 346 3.36 7.73 -15.57
N GLN A 347 2.36 6.86 -15.55
CA GLN A 347 0.95 7.27 -15.56
C GLN A 347 0.60 8.12 -14.32
N THR A 348 1.07 7.73 -13.14
CA THR A 348 0.89 8.53 -11.91
C THR A 348 1.57 9.89 -12.02
N SER A 349 2.80 9.97 -12.55
CA SER A 349 3.48 11.25 -12.77
C SER A 349 2.75 12.14 -13.79
N ARG A 350 2.11 11.56 -14.81
CA ARG A 350 1.28 12.30 -15.77
C ARG A 350 0.02 12.85 -15.10
N ASP A 351 -0.69 12.03 -14.34
CA ASP A 351 -1.91 12.44 -13.64
C ASP A 351 -1.60 13.52 -12.58
N GLN A 352 -0.44 13.44 -11.90
CA GLN A 352 0.01 14.48 -10.97
C GLN A 352 0.26 15.82 -11.66
N LEU A 353 0.76 15.81 -12.91
CA LEU A 353 0.87 17.04 -13.71
C LEU A 353 -0.52 17.64 -14.00
N GLU A 354 -1.52 16.81 -14.33
CA GLU A 354 -2.90 17.25 -14.50
C GLU A 354 -3.49 17.81 -13.19
N ASP A 355 -3.17 17.21 -12.04
CA ASP A 355 -3.61 17.71 -10.72
C ASP A 355 -3.04 19.11 -10.44
N VAL A 356 -1.75 19.33 -10.72
CA VAL A 356 -1.11 20.63 -10.56
C VAL A 356 -1.66 21.66 -11.55
N GLU A 357 -2.03 21.24 -12.76
CA GLU A 357 -2.73 22.10 -13.73
C GLU A 357 -4.11 22.54 -13.20
N ARG A 358 -4.92 21.62 -12.65
CA ARG A 358 -6.19 21.98 -12.02
C ARG A 358 -5.99 22.91 -10.82
N GLN A 359 -4.96 22.70 -10.02
CA GLN A 359 -4.63 23.59 -8.90
C GLN A 359 -4.24 25.00 -9.38
N LEU A 360 -3.56 25.13 -10.53
CA LEU A 360 -3.28 26.41 -11.17
C LEU A 360 -4.57 27.11 -11.61
N ASP A 361 -5.52 26.38 -12.18
CA ASP A 361 -6.83 26.92 -12.55
C ASP A 361 -7.66 27.35 -11.33
N ILE A 362 -7.61 26.59 -10.22
CA ILE A 362 -8.23 26.97 -8.94
C ILE A 362 -7.61 28.26 -8.40
N SER A 363 -6.27 28.37 -8.42
CA SER A 363 -5.59 29.60 -8.00
C SER A 363 -5.89 30.78 -8.94
N ARG A 364 -6.09 30.53 -10.25
CA ARG A 364 -6.54 31.54 -11.22
C ARG A 364 -7.95 32.01 -10.89
N ASN A 365 -8.86 31.10 -10.58
CA ASN A 365 -10.22 31.41 -10.15
C ASN A 365 -10.24 32.22 -8.84
N GLY A 366 -9.32 31.94 -7.92
CA GLY A 366 -9.13 32.71 -6.67
C GLY A 366 -8.78 34.19 -6.87
N LEU A 367 -8.40 34.62 -8.08
CA LEU A 367 -8.16 36.03 -8.43
C LEU A 367 -9.45 36.82 -8.71
N LEU A 368 -10.58 36.14 -8.92
CA LEU A 368 -11.88 36.75 -9.21
C LEU A 368 -12.52 37.35 -7.94
N PRO A 369 -13.37 38.38 -8.07
CA PRO A 369 -14.25 38.82 -6.99
C PRO A 369 -15.18 37.71 -6.52
N ASP A 370 -15.59 37.76 -5.25
CA ASP A 370 -16.59 36.85 -4.72
C ASP A 370 -17.98 37.41 -4.96
N LEU A 371 -18.82 36.70 -5.70
CA LEU A 371 -20.21 37.08 -5.90
C LEU A 371 -21.07 35.90 -5.52
N ASN A 372 -21.78 35.99 -4.40
CA ASN A 372 -22.61 34.91 -3.87
C ASN A 372 -24.09 35.29 -3.91
N LEU A 373 -24.91 34.40 -4.48
CA LEU A 373 -26.35 34.42 -4.36
C LEU A 373 -26.74 33.64 -3.10
N ASN A 374 -27.42 34.28 -2.17
CA ASN A 374 -27.94 33.66 -0.96
C ASN A 374 -29.47 33.74 -0.98
N ILE A 375 -30.12 32.59 -0.88
CA ILE A 375 -31.57 32.46 -0.73
C ILE A 375 -31.77 31.78 0.62
N ASN A 376 -32.49 32.42 1.54
CA ASN A 376 -32.82 31.84 2.84
C ASN A 376 -34.33 31.87 3.02
N TYR A 377 -34.85 30.80 3.60
CA TYR A 377 -36.21 30.68 4.11
C TYR A 377 -36.10 30.20 5.56
N GLY A 378 -36.88 30.79 6.45
CA GLY A 378 -36.95 30.43 7.86
C GLY A 378 -38.39 30.52 8.34
N SER A 379 -38.80 29.60 9.19
CA SER A 379 -40.09 29.63 9.87
C SER A 379 -39.84 29.33 11.34
N ASP A 380 -40.34 30.19 12.22
CA ASP A 380 -40.26 30.01 13.67
C ASP A 380 -41.69 29.90 14.23
N SER A 381 -41.92 28.95 15.13
CA SER A 381 -43.18 28.82 15.89
C SER A 381 -43.01 29.42 17.28
N SER A 382 -43.90 30.34 17.65
CA SER A 382 -43.93 30.96 18.99
C SER A 382 -44.89 30.25 19.96
N ASP A 383 -45.75 29.38 19.45
CA ASP A 383 -46.74 28.63 20.23
C ASP A 383 -46.22 27.23 20.59
N GLN A 384 -46.78 26.63 21.65
CA GLN A 384 -46.41 25.30 22.18
C GLN A 384 -46.32 24.26 21.04
N PHE A 385 -45.09 23.99 20.60
CA PHE A 385 -44.81 23.05 19.52
C PHE A 385 -45.23 21.62 19.89
N ASP A 386 -45.98 20.96 19.02
CA ASP A 386 -46.29 19.53 19.08
C ASP A 386 -45.48 18.80 17.98
N PHE A 387 -44.68 17.80 18.36
CA PHE A 387 -43.85 17.03 17.42
C PHE A 387 -44.68 16.22 16.40
N ASN A 388 -45.97 16.00 16.68
CA ASN A 388 -46.90 15.30 15.77
C ASN A 388 -47.57 16.23 14.74
N ASP A 389 -47.50 17.55 14.92
CA ASP A 389 -48.11 18.53 14.03
C ASP A 389 -47.02 19.44 13.47
N LEU A 390 -46.49 19.07 12.30
CA LEU A 390 -45.49 19.87 11.59
C LEU A 390 -46.18 21.05 10.89
N GLU A 391 -46.92 21.87 11.64
CA GLU A 391 -47.40 23.16 11.15
C GLU A 391 -46.20 24.11 11.06
N LEU A 392 -45.92 24.60 9.84
CA LEU A 392 -44.97 25.69 9.62
C LEU A 392 -45.51 26.91 10.39
N GLY A 393 -44.73 27.41 11.35
CA GLY A 393 -45.19 28.40 12.34
C GLY A 393 -45.64 29.72 11.72
N ASP A 394 -46.43 30.48 12.49
CA ASP A 394 -47.05 31.76 12.08
C ASP A 394 -46.06 32.86 11.63
N SER A 395 -44.76 32.70 11.93
CA SER A 395 -43.72 33.66 11.55
C SER A 395 -42.80 33.07 10.48
N GLU A 396 -43.10 33.38 9.22
CA GLU A 396 -42.26 33.04 8.08
C GLU A 396 -41.36 34.22 7.67
N SER A 397 -40.14 33.92 7.28
CA SER A 397 -39.19 34.86 6.71
C SER A 397 -38.53 34.28 5.47
N TYR A 398 -38.40 35.09 4.44
CA TYR A 398 -37.63 34.76 3.25
C TYR A 398 -36.73 35.93 2.88
N SER A 399 -35.52 35.63 2.43
CA SER A 399 -34.57 36.64 1.95
C SER A 399 -33.83 36.12 0.73
N VAL A 400 -33.64 37.02 -0.24
CA VAL A 400 -32.78 36.79 -1.40
C VAL A 400 -31.79 37.93 -1.45
N GLY A 401 -30.50 37.61 -1.43
CA GLY A 401 -29.43 38.58 -1.39
C GLY A 401 -28.31 38.22 -2.35
N LEU A 402 -27.74 39.24 -3.00
CA LEU A 402 -26.48 39.15 -3.71
C LEU A 402 -25.40 39.81 -2.88
N ASN A 403 -24.35 39.06 -2.54
CA ASN A 403 -23.19 39.57 -1.80
C ASN A 403 -21.98 39.63 -2.74
N LEU A 404 -21.46 40.83 -3.01
CA LEU A 404 -20.26 41.05 -3.81
C LEU A 404 -19.10 41.51 -2.91
N GLU A 405 -18.09 40.66 -2.74
CA GLU A 405 -16.84 41.00 -2.07
C GLU A 405 -15.74 41.24 -3.12
N ILE A 406 -15.28 42.48 -3.22
CA ILE A 406 -14.14 42.85 -4.06
C ILE A 406 -12.90 42.97 -3.18
N PRO A 407 -11.94 42.03 -3.28
CA PRO A 407 -10.73 42.13 -2.49
C PRO A 407 -9.80 43.24 -2.98
N LEU A 408 -9.65 44.29 -2.17
CA LEU A 408 -8.77 45.41 -2.48
C LEU A 408 -7.29 45.06 -2.27
N ASP A 409 -6.96 44.30 -1.22
CA ASP A 409 -5.62 43.72 -1.06
C ASP A 409 -5.49 42.41 -1.85
N ARG A 410 -4.64 42.44 -2.87
CA ARG A 410 -4.41 41.34 -3.80
C ARG A 410 -3.04 40.69 -3.63
N LEU A 411 -2.19 41.14 -2.71
CA LEU A 411 -0.81 40.65 -2.59
C LEU A 411 -0.79 39.14 -2.35
N ALA A 412 -1.58 38.65 -1.38
CA ALA A 412 -1.67 37.23 -1.05
C ALA A 412 -2.19 36.40 -2.24
N ARG A 413 -3.24 36.86 -2.92
CA ARG A 413 -3.85 36.16 -4.06
C ARG A 413 -2.92 36.12 -5.28
N ARG A 414 -2.26 37.23 -5.59
CA ARG A 414 -1.25 37.32 -6.66
C ARG A 414 -0.10 36.36 -6.41
N ASN A 415 0.43 36.34 -5.19
CA ASN A 415 1.55 35.47 -4.84
C ASN A 415 1.12 34.00 -4.82
N SER A 416 -0.11 33.68 -4.38
CA SER A 416 -0.67 32.33 -4.46
C SER A 416 -0.76 31.83 -5.91
N PHE A 417 -1.29 32.64 -6.82
CA PHE A 417 -1.32 32.30 -8.25
C PHE A 417 0.08 32.12 -8.85
N ARG A 418 1.01 33.03 -8.53
CA ARG A 418 2.41 32.91 -9.01
C ARG A 418 3.09 31.64 -8.46
N ASN A 419 2.82 31.27 -7.22
CA ASN A 419 3.33 30.03 -6.65
C ASN A 419 2.76 28.78 -7.35
N ALA A 420 1.47 28.80 -7.71
CA ALA A 420 0.86 27.72 -8.49
C ALA A 420 1.45 27.62 -9.91
N GLU A 421 1.74 28.73 -10.56
CA GLU A 421 2.41 28.76 -11.87
C GLU A 421 3.82 28.16 -11.78
N ILE A 422 4.60 28.54 -10.75
CA ILE A 422 5.92 27.97 -10.50
C ILE A 422 5.83 26.47 -10.19
N ALA A 423 4.80 26.04 -9.46
CA ALA A 423 4.56 24.63 -9.15
C ALA A 423 4.26 23.82 -10.44
N PHE A 424 3.41 24.35 -11.32
CA PHE A 424 3.13 23.74 -12.62
C PHE A 424 4.40 23.62 -13.48
N ASP A 425 5.15 24.71 -13.65
CA ASP A 425 6.41 24.70 -14.41
C ASP A 425 7.42 23.68 -13.84
N ARG A 426 7.45 23.53 -12.51
CA ARG A 426 8.28 22.55 -11.82
C ARG A 426 7.80 21.13 -12.11
N GLU A 427 6.50 20.88 -12.05
CA GLU A 427 5.93 19.54 -12.30
C GLU A 427 6.14 19.11 -13.75
N VAL A 428 6.03 20.02 -14.73
CA VAL A 428 6.39 19.75 -16.13
C VAL A 428 7.83 19.25 -16.26
N ARG A 429 8.78 19.90 -15.57
CA ARG A 429 10.19 19.46 -15.56
C ARG A 429 10.38 18.13 -14.82
N GLN A 430 9.61 17.87 -13.76
CA GLN A 430 9.65 16.60 -13.04
C GLN A 430 9.14 15.45 -13.92
N PHE A 431 8.05 15.66 -14.67
CA PHE A 431 7.51 14.69 -15.61
C PHE A 431 8.47 14.39 -16.77
N ASP A 432 9.12 15.41 -17.35
CA ASP A 432 10.16 15.22 -18.38
C ASP A 432 11.33 14.42 -17.83
N LEU A 433 11.84 14.76 -16.64
CA LEU A 433 12.91 14.01 -15.98
C LEU A 433 12.49 12.55 -15.73
N LYS A 434 11.27 12.30 -15.25
CA LYS A 434 10.76 10.94 -15.01
C LYS A 434 10.67 10.15 -16.32
N SER A 435 10.23 10.75 -17.41
CA SER A 435 10.19 10.13 -18.73
C SER A 435 11.58 9.74 -19.25
N GLN A 436 12.59 10.58 -18.99
CA GLN A 436 13.98 10.29 -19.33
C GLN A 436 14.57 9.18 -18.45
N GLN A 437 14.27 9.16 -17.15
CA GLN A 437 14.68 8.09 -16.24
C GLN A 437 14.10 6.74 -16.65
N VAL A 438 12.80 6.69 -17.00
CA VAL A 438 12.16 5.48 -17.54
C VAL A 438 12.88 4.97 -18.79
N THR A 439 13.25 5.89 -19.70
CA THR A 439 13.99 5.53 -20.92
C THR A 439 15.36 4.93 -20.58
N LEU A 440 16.07 5.50 -19.60
CA LEU A 440 17.36 5.00 -19.14
C LEU A 440 17.26 3.63 -18.45
N GLU A 441 16.25 3.43 -17.61
CA GLU A 441 16.00 2.17 -16.90
C GLU A 441 15.75 1.02 -17.88
N VAL A 442 14.87 1.21 -18.87
CA VAL A 442 14.57 0.19 -19.89
C VAL A 442 15.81 -0.14 -20.73
N GLN A 443 16.56 0.88 -21.16
CA GLN A 443 17.82 0.67 -21.87
C GLN A 443 18.86 -0.08 -21.03
N GLY A 444 18.97 0.25 -19.74
CA GLY A 444 19.85 -0.41 -18.79
C GLY A 444 19.49 -1.89 -18.63
N ALA A 445 18.21 -2.17 -18.37
CA ALA A 445 17.69 -3.53 -18.20
C ALA A 445 17.93 -4.40 -19.44
N LEU A 446 17.69 -3.88 -20.65
CA LEU A 446 17.97 -4.61 -21.90
C LEU A 446 19.46 -4.93 -22.08
N ARG A 447 20.34 -3.98 -21.77
CA ARG A 447 21.80 -4.22 -21.84
C ARG A 447 22.24 -5.23 -20.80
N GLN A 448 21.70 -5.17 -19.59
CA GLN A 448 21.99 -6.12 -18.51
C GLN A 448 21.51 -7.53 -18.86
N LEU A 449 20.30 -7.67 -19.43
CA LEU A 449 19.78 -8.94 -19.90
C LEU A 449 20.67 -9.55 -21.00
N ALA A 450 21.09 -8.74 -21.98
CA ALA A 450 22.01 -9.18 -23.03
C ALA A 450 23.38 -9.60 -22.46
N GLN A 451 23.88 -8.88 -21.46
CA GLN A 451 25.13 -9.23 -20.77
C GLN A 451 25.01 -10.55 -20.01
N LEU A 452 23.94 -10.77 -19.26
CA LEU A 452 23.69 -12.01 -18.53
C LEU A 452 23.57 -13.20 -19.49
N LYS A 453 22.86 -13.04 -20.62
CA LYS A 453 22.78 -14.05 -21.67
C LYS A 453 24.16 -14.43 -22.23
N PHE A 454 25.02 -13.44 -22.48
CA PHE A 454 26.40 -13.71 -22.91
C PHE A 454 27.22 -14.41 -21.82
N GLN A 455 27.06 -14.04 -20.55
CA GLN A 455 27.75 -14.70 -19.43
C GLN A 455 27.31 -16.16 -19.25
N ILE A 456 26.03 -16.46 -19.49
CA ILE A 456 25.51 -17.83 -19.52
C ILE A 456 26.22 -18.64 -20.61
N GLU A 457 26.32 -18.12 -21.84
CA GLU A 457 27.02 -18.80 -22.95
C GLU A 457 28.51 -19.07 -22.61
N ILE A 458 29.21 -18.08 -22.05
CA ILE A 458 30.60 -18.26 -21.60
C ILE A 458 30.69 -19.30 -20.47
N GLY A 459 29.71 -19.30 -19.57
CA GLY A 459 29.62 -20.23 -18.46
C GLY A 459 29.42 -21.68 -18.90
N GLU A 460 28.60 -21.93 -19.92
CA GLU A 460 28.43 -23.26 -20.52
C GLU A 460 29.75 -23.80 -21.09
N ARG A 461 30.47 -22.98 -21.85
CA ARG A 461 31.79 -23.34 -22.38
C ARG A 461 32.82 -23.58 -21.26
N SER A 462 32.72 -22.81 -20.18
CA SER A 462 33.54 -23.00 -18.99
C SER A 462 33.28 -24.35 -18.32
N ILE A 463 32.01 -24.72 -18.11
CA ILE A 463 31.62 -26.04 -17.58
C ILE A 463 32.14 -27.16 -18.48
N GLN A 464 32.02 -27.03 -19.81
CA GLN A 464 32.55 -28.01 -20.75
C GLN A 464 34.07 -28.19 -20.57
N SER A 465 34.82 -27.09 -20.45
CA SER A 465 36.26 -27.11 -20.21
C SER A 465 36.63 -27.78 -18.88
N PHE A 466 35.91 -27.46 -17.79
CA PHE A 466 36.13 -28.08 -16.48
C PHE A 466 35.77 -29.57 -16.49
N SER A 467 34.71 -29.95 -17.21
CA SER A 467 34.31 -31.36 -17.37
C SER A 467 35.40 -32.17 -18.07
N SER A 468 35.98 -31.66 -19.16
CA SER A 468 37.11 -32.31 -19.83
C SER A 468 38.37 -32.34 -18.97
N THR A 469 38.55 -31.35 -18.09
CA THR A 469 39.67 -31.34 -17.13
C THR A 469 39.53 -32.44 -16.08
N VAL A 470 38.32 -32.64 -15.53
CA VAL A 470 38.02 -33.75 -14.61
C VAL A 470 38.27 -35.10 -15.29
N GLU A 471 37.72 -35.30 -16.50
CA GLU A 471 37.89 -36.54 -17.27
C GLU A 471 39.38 -36.86 -17.48
N LYS A 472 40.17 -35.88 -17.88
CA LYS A 472 41.62 -36.05 -18.06
C LYS A 472 42.35 -36.34 -16.76
N ALA A 473 42.01 -35.63 -15.68
CA ALA A 473 42.60 -35.86 -14.36
C ALA A 473 42.34 -37.28 -13.86
N GLU A 474 41.12 -37.81 -14.05
CA GLU A 474 40.76 -39.19 -13.71
C GLU A 474 41.58 -40.21 -14.53
N ILE A 475 41.74 -39.99 -15.84
CA ILE A 475 42.58 -40.85 -16.71
C ILE A 475 44.05 -40.83 -16.25
N ASP A 476 44.59 -39.65 -15.96
CA ASP A 476 46.00 -39.49 -15.58
C ASP A 476 46.25 -39.99 -14.13
N GLN A 477 45.24 -39.98 -13.27
CA GLN A 477 45.26 -40.63 -11.95
C GLN A 477 45.33 -42.15 -12.10
N LEU A 478 44.50 -42.75 -12.97
CA LEU A 478 44.54 -44.20 -13.25
C LEU A 478 45.90 -44.65 -13.82
N ARG A 479 46.61 -43.75 -14.51
CA ARG A 479 47.98 -43.96 -15.01
C ARG A 479 49.08 -43.70 -13.98
N GLY A 480 48.73 -43.20 -12.79
CA GLY A 480 49.67 -42.83 -11.73
C GLY A 480 50.50 -41.59 -12.03
N THR A 481 50.12 -40.78 -13.04
CA THR A 481 50.84 -39.55 -13.41
C THR A 481 50.37 -38.32 -12.66
N VAL A 482 49.22 -38.40 -12.01
CA VAL A 482 48.54 -37.32 -11.27
C VAL A 482 48.07 -37.87 -9.92
N THR A 483 47.97 -37.02 -8.91
CA THR A 483 47.57 -37.42 -7.55
C THR A 483 46.06 -37.35 -7.37
N ASN A 484 45.52 -38.09 -6.38
CA ASN A 484 44.09 -38.03 -6.05
C ASN A 484 43.63 -36.61 -5.67
N ARG A 485 44.54 -35.79 -5.14
CA ARG A 485 44.27 -34.39 -4.83
C ARG A 485 43.90 -33.60 -6.09
N ASP A 486 44.60 -33.82 -7.19
CA ASP A 486 44.40 -33.04 -8.41
C ASP A 486 43.05 -33.40 -9.09
N VAL A 487 42.57 -34.64 -8.92
CA VAL A 487 41.20 -35.04 -9.32
C VAL A 487 40.15 -34.34 -8.47
N VAL A 488 40.33 -34.32 -7.14
CA VAL A 488 39.40 -33.65 -6.22
C VAL A 488 39.38 -32.14 -6.46
N GLU A 489 40.52 -31.51 -6.72
CA GLU A 489 40.61 -30.10 -7.08
C GLU A 489 39.88 -29.80 -8.39
N ALA A 490 40.05 -30.63 -9.42
CA ALA A 490 39.31 -30.50 -10.69
C ALA A 490 37.79 -30.67 -10.49
N GLN A 491 37.36 -31.62 -9.66
CA GLN A 491 35.93 -31.85 -9.34
C GLN A 491 35.34 -30.68 -8.55
N SER A 492 36.09 -30.09 -7.62
CA SER A 492 35.69 -28.89 -6.90
C SER A 492 35.49 -27.72 -7.88
N ALA A 493 36.45 -27.48 -8.76
CA ALA A 493 36.36 -26.40 -9.76
C ALA A 493 35.16 -26.57 -10.72
N LEU A 494 34.85 -27.82 -11.12
CA LEU A 494 33.65 -28.11 -11.93
C LEU A 494 32.36 -27.83 -11.14
N THR A 495 32.33 -28.19 -9.86
CA THR A 495 31.18 -27.93 -8.98
C THR A 495 30.95 -26.44 -8.79
N ASP A 496 32.00 -25.66 -8.57
CA ASP A 496 31.94 -24.20 -8.46
C ASP A 496 31.45 -23.55 -9.76
N ALA A 497 31.95 -24.03 -10.91
CA ALA A 497 31.50 -23.57 -12.22
C ALA A 497 30.02 -23.86 -12.47
N LYS A 498 29.53 -25.03 -12.04
CA LYS A 498 28.10 -25.40 -12.11
C LYS A 498 27.24 -24.52 -11.19
N ASN A 499 27.66 -24.29 -9.95
CA ASN A 499 26.93 -23.41 -9.03
C ASN A 499 26.85 -21.97 -9.57
N ALA A 500 27.97 -21.44 -10.07
CA ALA A 500 28.01 -20.12 -10.68
C ALA A 500 27.12 -20.01 -11.93
N GLN A 501 26.94 -21.12 -12.67
CA GLN A 501 26.03 -21.14 -13.81
C GLN A 501 24.56 -21.10 -13.39
N LEU A 502 24.19 -21.83 -12.33
CA LEU A 502 22.84 -21.78 -11.78
C LEU A 502 22.50 -20.36 -11.30
N ASP A 503 23.43 -19.72 -10.57
CA ASP A 503 23.27 -18.35 -10.10
C ASP A 503 23.06 -17.37 -11.29
N ARG A 504 23.84 -17.51 -12.38
CA ARG A 504 23.65 -16.69 -13.60
C ARG A 504 22.31 -16.90 -14.30
N ILE A 505 21.80 -18.13 -14.31
CA ILE A 505 20.50 -18.45 -14.91
C ILE A 505 19.38 -17.80 -14.09
N VAL A 506 19.45 -17.90 -12.76
CA VAL A 506 18.51 -17.21 -11.86
C VAL A 506 18.56 -15.71 -12.07
N ASP A 507 19.75 -15.11 -12.10
CA ASP A 507 19.92 -13.67 -12.34
C ASP A 507 19.32 -13.22 -13.68
N HIS A 508 19.45 -14.05 -14.72
CA HIS A 508 18.84 -13.78 -16.03
C HIS A 508 17.31 -13.78 -15.98
N GLU A 509 16.71 -14.78 -15.36
CA GLU A 509 15.24 -14.87 -15.26
C GLU A 509 14.67 -13.76 -14.37
N ILE A 510 15.35 -13.40 -13.29
CA ILE A 510 14.94 -12.28 -12.44
C ILE A 510 15.07 -10.95 -13.18
N GLN A 511 16.15 -10.77 -13.97
CA GLN A 511 16.31 -9.60 -14.81
C GLN A 511 15.24 -9.52 -15.92
N LEU A 512 14.78 -10.67 -16.42
CA LEU A 512 13.68 -10.75 -17.39
C LEU A 512 12.35 -10.32 -16.75
N LEU A 513 12.04 -10.79 -15.54
CA LEU A 513 10.88 -10.35 -14.77
C LEU A 513 10.91 -8.84 -14.49
N GLU A 514 12.09 -8.32 -14.13
CA GLU A 514 12.31 -6.90 -13.93
C GLU A 514 12.08 -6.10 -15.23
N LEU A 515 12.51 -6.63 -16.38
CA LEU A 515 12.25 -6.01 -17.68
C LEU A 515 10.74 -5.99 -17.99
N TYR A 516 10.01 -7.08 -17.76
CA TYR A 516 8.55 -7.11 -17.94
C TYR A 516 7.85 -6.08 -17.04
N LYS A 517 8.33 -5.91 -15.80
CA LYS A 517 7.85 -4.87 -14.88
C LYS A 517 8.10 -3.47 -15.45
N LEU A 518 9.32 -3.19 -15.92
CA LEU A 518 9.70 -1.91 -16.51
C LEU A 518 8.93 -1.63 -17.82
N MET A 519 8.50 -2.65 -18.55
CA MET A 519 7.64 -2.51 -19.73
C MET A 519 6.16 -2.34 -19.37
N GLY A 520 5.79 -2.48 -18.10
CA GLY A 520 4.41 -2.44 -17.63
C GLY A 520 3.57 -3.66 -18.04
N LEU A 521 4.22 -4.79 -18.33
CA LEU A 521 3.59 -6.02 -18.81
C LEU A 521 3.52 -7.12 -17.73
N LEU A 522 4.22 -6.95 -16.62
CA LEU A 522 4.22 -7.93 -15.53
C LEU A 522 2.87 -7.93 -14.79
N LEU A 523 2.18 -9.05 -14.79
CA LEU A 523 0.95 -9.24 -14.02
C LEU A 523 1.22 -10.17 -12.83
N VAL A 524 0.65 -9.81 -11.68
CA VAL A 524 0.70 -10.62 -10.47
C VAL A 524 -0.72 -11.00 -10.05
N SER A 525 -1.01 -12.30 -10.02
CA SER A 525 -2.28 -12.85 -9.55
C SER A 525 -2.49 -12.52 -8.07
N GLU A 526 -3.73 -12.60 -7.57
CA GLU A 526 -4.03 -12.26 -6.17
C GLU A 526 -3.27 -13.11 -5.16
N GLU A 527 -2.95 -14.35 -5.53
CA GLU A 527 -2.14 -15.27 -4.73
C GLU A 527 -0.63 -14.93 -4.78
N GLY A 528 -0.23 -13.93 -5.57
CA GLY A 528 1.16 -13.50 -5.72
C GLY A 528 1.91 -14.18 -6.85
N MET A 529 1.22 -15.01 -7.67
CA MET A 529 1.86 -15.70 -8.79
C MET A 529 2.11 -14.73 -9.94
N ILE A 530 3.26 -14.85 -10.57
CA ILE A 530 3.58 -14.09 -11.77
C ILE A 530 2.88 -14.74 -12.95
N VAL A 531 2.01 -13.98 -13.61
CA VAL A 531 1.34 -14.38 -14.85
C VAL A 531 2.06 -13.66 -15.99
N GLN A 532 2.65 -14.44 -16.90
CA GLN A 532 3.36 -13.95 -18.09
C GLN A 532 2.45 -13.88 -19.32
#